data_AF-A0A1X1QQI1-F1
#
_entry.id   AF-A0A1X1QQI1-F1
#
_cell.length_a   1.000
_cell.length_b   1.000
_cell.length_c   1.000
_cell.angle_alpha   90.00
_cell.angle_beta   90.00
_cell.angle_gamma   90.00
#
_symmetry.space_group_name_H-M   'P 1'
#
loop_
_entity.id
_entity.type
_entity.pdbx_description
1 polymer ?
#
loop_
_entity_poly.entity_id
_entity_poly.type
_entity_poly.pdbx_seq_one_letter_code
_entity_poly.pdbx_strand_id
1 'polypeptide(L)'
;MELGGDVPEASTIGRFRTQLVEHGLWGRLPGETNCQLEVKNIIMKEGRINIIDKVNGAVREGALGHATPIEAAQSGAGNGKDGKPTKDPDAGWRVKNDSRGNKKSTYGFSVHTGVDEDGFIHRQSVTPGNVHDSQERDTLLLGGESALYADAAYSSQQT
;
A
#
# COMPACT_ATOMS: atom_id res chain seq x y z
N MET A 1 -14.85 -24.47 -18.07
CA MET A 1 -15.22 -23.35 -17.20
C MET A 1 -14.53 -22.12 -17.79
N GLU A 2 -15.22 -21.42 -18.68
CA GLU A 2 -14.67 -20.24 -19.35
C GLU A 2 -14.69 -19.07 -18.36
N LEU A 3 -13.52 -18.63 -17.91
CA LEU A 3 -13.36 -17.37 -17.19
C LEU A 3 -13.38 -16.22 -18.21
N GLY A 4 -14.52 -16.02 -18.86
CA GLY A 4 -14.76 -14.98 -19.87
C GLY A 4 -15.50 -13.77 -19.31
N GLY A 5 -15.07 -13.26 -18.15
CA GLY A 5 -15.58 -11.99 -17.63
C GLY A 5 -14.82 -10.82 -18.25
N ASP A 6 -15.54 -9.88 -18.85
CA ASP A 6 -15.00 -8.61 -19.32
C ASP A 6 -14.12 -7.98 -18.22
N VAL A 7 -12.84 -7.73 -18.50
CA VAL A 7 -11.90 -7.24 -17.50
C VAL A 7 -12.41 -5.88 -17.03
N PRO A 8 -12.78 -5.72 -15.75
CA PRO A 8 -13.38 -4.49 -15.29
C PRO A 8 -12.39 -3.34 -15.51
N GLU A 9 -12.85 -2.28 -16.16
CA GLU A 9 -12.08 -1.05 -16.34
C GLU A 9 -11.55 -0.56 -14.98
N ALA A 10 -10.37 0.07 -14.96
CA ALA A 10 -9.76 0.61 -13.75
C ALA A 10 -10.74 1.47 -12.91
N SER A 11 -11.68 2.16 -13.56
CA SER A 11 -12.72 2.95 -12.90
C SER A 11 -13.67 2.10 -12.05
N THR A 12 -13.99 0.88 -12.49
CA THR A 12 -14.87 -0.08 -11.80
C THR A 12 -14.18 -0.64 -10.57
N ILE A 13 -12.91 -1.05 -10.69
CA ILE A 13 -12.11 -1.52 -9.56
C ILE A 13 -11.96 -0.40 -8.51
N GLY A 14 -11.74 0.84 -8.96
CA GLY A 14 -11.67 2.00 -8.08
C GLY A 14 -12.96 2.22 -7.28
N ARG A 15 -14.13 2.23 -7.93
CA ARG A 15 -15.43 2.38 -7.26
C ARG A 15 -15.71 1.27 -6.26
N PHE A 16 -15.40 0.02 -6.62
CA PHE A 16 -15.54 -1.12 -5.72
C PHE A 16 -14.69 -0.96 -4.46
N ARG A 17 -13.43 -0.55 -4.62
CA ARG A 17 -12.55 -0.25 -3.49
C ARG A 17 -13.13 0.86 -2.60
N THR A 18 -13.65 1.94 -3.19
CA THR A 18 -14.29 3.02 -2.41
C THR A 18 -15.43 2.49 -1.56
N GLN A 19 -16.34 1.69 -2.12
CA GLN A 19 -17.45 1.11 -1.36
C GLN A 19 -16.96 0.22 -0.20
N LEU A 20 -15.92 -0.58 -0.43
CA LEU A 20 -15.34 -1.40 0.64
C LEU A 20 -14.77 -0.56 1.78
N VAL A 21 -14.17 0.59 1.49
CA VAL A 21 -13.65 1.50 2.52
C VAL A 21 -14.78 2.19 3.26
N GLU A 22 -15.78 2.74 2.54
CA GLU A 22 -16.96 3.37 3.13
C GLU A 22 -17.71 2.44 4.10
N HIS A 23 -17.75 1.14 3.80
CA HIS A 23 -18.37 0.13 4.65
C HIS A 23 -17.43 -0.48 5.70
N GLY A 24 -16.18 -0.04 5.83
CA GLY A 24 -15.21 -0.59 6.77
C GLY A 24 -14.83 -2.05 6.50
N LEU A 25 -15.00 -2.52 5.26
CA LEU A 25 -14.77 -3.89 4.82
C LEU A 25 -13.39 -4.10 4.22
N TRP A 26 -12.70 -3.03 3.81
CA TRP A 26 -11.38 -3.10 3.16
C TRP A 26 -10.34 -3.89 3.97
N GLY A 27 -10.32 -3.74 5.31
CA GLY A 27 -9.44 -4.54 6.16
C GLY A 27 -9.98 -5.93 6.51
N ARG A 28 -11.31 -6.09 6.53
CA ARG A 28 -11.98 -7.31 7.02
C ARG A 28 -12.02 -8.42 5.97
N LEU A 29 -12.37 -8.07 4.73
CA LEU A 29 -12.54 -9.06 3.67
C LEU A 29 -11.24 -9.76 3.25
N PRO A 30 -10.11 -9.04 3.07
CA PRO A 30 -8.84 -9.71 2.80
C PRO A 30 -8.40 -10.59 3.98
N GLY A 31 -8.59 -10.13 5.22
CA GLY A 31 -8.30 -10.92 6.41
C GLY A 31 -9.11 -12.23 6.47
N GLU A 32 -10.40 -12.15 6.15
CA GLU A 32 -11.27 -13.33 6.06
C GLU A 32 -10.86 -14.26 4.91
N THR A 33 -10.47 -13.69 3.76
CA THR A 33 -10.00 -14.47 2.61
C THR A 33 -8.74 -15.24 2.98
N ASN A 34 -7.79 -14.58 3.64
CA ASN A 34 -6.56 -15.21 4.14
C ASN A 34 -6.87 -16.31 5.15
N CYS A 35 -7.80 -16.08 6.09
CA CYS A 35 -8.26 -17.10 7.03
C CYS A 35 -8.79 -18.36 6.30
N GLN A 36 -9.58 -18.18 5.25
CA GLN A 36 -10.10 -19.31 4.45
C GLN A 36 -8.99 -20.02 3.66
N LEU A 37 -8.00 -19.31 3.16
CA LEU A 37 -6.83 -19.90 2.51
C LEU A 37 -5.97 -20.70 3.51
N GLU A 38 -5.82 -20.22 4.74
CA GLU A 38 -5.16 -20.94 5.84
C GLU A 38 -5.90 -22.24 6.16
N VAL A 39 -7.23 -22.18 6.33
CA VAL A 39 -8.06 -23.37 6.61
C VAL A 39 -7.96 -24.42 5.50
N LYS A 40 -7.78 -23.97 4.25
CA LYS A 40 -7.60 -24.86 3.09
C LYS A 40 -6.16 -25.35 2.92
N ASN A 41 -5.24 -24.97 3.82
CA ASN A 41 -3.80 -25.25 3.72
C ASN A 41 -3.18 -24.77 2.40
N ILE A 42 -3.73 -23.70 1.82
CA ILE A 42 -3.17 -23.04 0.62
C ILE A 42 -2.05 -22.09 1.02
N ILE A 43 -2.23 -21.40 2.16
CA ILE A 43 -1.17 -20.60 2.79
C ILE A 43 -0.86 -21.19 4.16
N MET A 44 0.42 -21.29 4.50
CA MET A 44 0.84 -21.82 5.79
C MET A 44 0.45 -20.87 6.92
N LYS A 45 0.29 -21.36 8.16
CA LYS A 45 -0.02 -20.50 9.31
C LYS A 45 1.18 -20.27 10.23
N GLU A 46 1.97 -21.31 10.44
CA GLU A 46 3.13 -21.36 11.33
C GLU A 46 4.41 -21.59 10.53
N GLY A 47 5.53 -21.04 10.98
CA GLY A 47 6.83 -21.22 10.33
C GLY A 47 6.97 -20.48 9.00
N ARG A 48 6.01 -19.61 8.65
CA ARG A 48 6.03 -18.77 7.46
C ARG A 48 7.23 -17.83 7.43
N ILE A 49 7.72 -17.57 6.22
CA ILE A 49 8.60 -16.45 5.95
C ILE A 49 7.73 -15.25 5.57
N ASN A 50 8.01 -14.08 6.17
CA ASN A 50 7.36 -12.82 5.81
C ASN A 50 8.38 -11.87 5.19
N ILE A 51 8.05 -11.35 4.03
CA ILE A 51 8.84 -10.42 3.24
C ILE A 51 8.08 -9.09 3.23
N ILE A 52 8.67 -8.06 3.84
CA ILE A 52 8.12 -6.72 3.87
C ILE A 52 8.77 -5.87 2.78
N ASP A 53 7.94 -5.32 1.89
CA ASP A 53 8.36 -4.37 0.87
C ASP A 53 7.49 -3.11 0.85
N LYS A 54 8.04 -2.02 0.28
CA LYS A 54 7.42 -0.71 0.18
C LYS A 54 7.30 -0.26 -1.27
N VAL A 55 6.07 0.05 -1.69
CA VAL A 55 5.81 0.78 -2.94
C VAL A 55 5.46 2.23 -2.62
N ASN A 56 6.11 3.18 -3.31
CA ASN A 56 5.80 4.61 -3.18
C ASN A 56 4.93 5.03 -4.38
N GLY A 57 3.81 5.72 -4.13
CA GLY A 57 2.94 6.26 -5.18
C GLY A 57 2.76 7.76 -5.08
N ALA A 58 2.58 8.42 -6.21
CA ALA A 58 2.02 9.77 -6.20
C ALA A 58 0.49 9.68 -6.17
N VAL A 59 -0.15 10.70 -5.62
CA VAL A 59 -1.61 10.77 -5.63
C VAL A 59 -2.01 11.69 -6.75
N ARG A 60 -2.81 11.16 -7.68
CA ARG A 60 -3.77 11.97 -8.40
C ARG A 60 -5.10 11.77 -7.71
N GLU A 61 -5.77 12.86 -7.38
CA GLU A 61 -7.13 12.84 -6.81
C GLU A 61 -8.01 11.94 -7.69
N GLY A 62 -8.29 10.72 -7.23
CA GLY A 62 -9.42 9.93 -7.71
C GLY A 62 -10.66 10.47 -7.02
N ALA A 63 -11.77 10.57 -7.74
CA ALA A 63 -12.97 11.37 -7.43
C ALA A 63 -13.64 11.18 -6.03
N LEU A 64 -13.11 10.34 -5.14
CA LEU A 64 -13.71 10.01 -3.83
C LEU A 64 -12.66 9.79 -2.72
N GLY A 65 -11.49 10.44 -2.76
CA GLY A 65 -10.61 10.54 -1.57
C GLY A 65 -9.85 9.26 -1.18
N HIS A 66 -9.54 8.39 -2.14
CA HIS A 66 -8.67 7.23 -1.89
C HIS A 66 -7.47 7.21 -2.82
N ALA A 67 -6.28 7.22 -2.21
CA ALA A 67 -5.03 7.04 -2.89
C ALA A 67 -4.87 5.60 -3.39
N THR A 68 -5.05 5.41 -4.68
CA THR A 68 -4.32 4.39 -5.44
C THR A 68 -2.91 4.91 -5.68
N PRO A 69 -1.84 4.12 -5.47
CA PRO A 69 -0.49 4.46 -5.91
C PRO A 69 -0.50 4.54 -7.44
N ILE A 70 -0.82 5.71 -8.00
CA ILE A 70 -0.80 5.97 -9.43
C ILE A 70 0.45 6.81 -9.71
N GLU A 71 1.02 6.59 -10.88
CA GLU A 71 2.30 7.11 -11.31
C GLU A 71 2.50 8.62 -11.05
N ALA A 72 3.72 8.91 -10.58
CA ALA A 72 4.24 10.24 -10.31
C ALA A 72 4.39 11.05 -11.59
N ALA A 73 3.42 11.92 -11.88
CA ALA A 73 3.61 12.95 -12.89
C ALA A 73 2.96 14.31 -12.60
N GLN A 74 1.97 14.44 -11.71
CA GLN A 74 1.16 15.69 -11.66
C GLN A 74 0.68 16.17 -10.28
N SER A 75 1.41 15.91 -9.18
CA SER A 75 1.14 16.62 -7.91
C SER A 75 1.78 18.03 -7.89
N GLY A 76 1.40 18.87 -8.85
CA GLY A 76 1.80 20.27 -8.93
C GLY A 76 1.15 21.14 -7.84
N ALA A 77 1.68 22.34 -7.61
CA ALA A 77 1.13 23.32 -6.65
C ALA A 77 -0.11 24.07 -7.20
N GLY A 78 -0.98 23.38 -7.93
CA GLY A 78 -2.13 23.98 -8.60
C GLY A 78 -3.44 23.74 -7.85
N ASN A 79 -4.39 24.65 -8.06
CA ASN A 79 -5.81 24.37 -7.80
C ASN A 79 -6.42 23.71 -9.04
N GLY A 80 -7.32 22.74 -8.83
CA GLY A 80 -8.10 22.12 -9.89
C GLY A 80 -9.06 23.12 -10.54
N LYS A 81 -9.77 22.69 -11.58
CA LYS A 81 -10.75 23.53 -12.28
C LYS A 81 -11.84 24.09 -11.34
N ASP A 82 -12.09 23.40 -10.23
CA ASP A 82 -13.08 23.77 -9.21
C ASP A 82 -12.51 24.65 -8.08
N GLY A 83 -11.26 25.12 -8.21
CA GLY A 83 -10.60 25.96 -7.21
C GLY A 83 -10.11 25.22 -5.97
N LYS A 84 -10.36 23.91 -5.86
CA LYS A 84 -9.85 23.05 -4.77
C LYS A 84 -8.37 22.68 -4.99
N PRO A 85 -7.56 22.53 -3.93
CA PRO A 85 -6.19 22.04 -4.08
C PRO A 85 -6.19 20.66 -4.75
N THR A 86 -5.34 20.44 -5.75
CA THR A 86 -5.18 19.10 -6.38
C THR A 86 -4.39 18.12 -5.53
N LYS A 87 -3.86 18.60 -4.40
CA LYS A 87 -3.07 17.81 -3.45
C LYS A 87 -4.00 17.23 -2.39
N ASP A 88 -3.88 15.93 -2.20
CA ASP A 88 -4.51 15.23 -1.09
C ASP A 88 -3.91 15.72 0.25
N PRO A 89 -4.74 16.18 1.22
CA PRO A 89 -4.26 16.68 2.50
C PRO A 89 -3.63 15.61 3.40
N ASP A 90 -3.95 14.33 3.18
CA ASP A 90 -3.43 13.22 3.98
C ASP A 90 -2.11 12.66 3.39
N ALA A 91 -1.70 13.13 2.22
CA ALA A 91 -0.44 12.75 1.59
C ALA A 91 0.78 13.51 2.15
N GLY A 92 1.96 12.91 2.00
CA GLY A 92 3.21 13.41 2.58
C GLY A 92 4.34 13.61 1.58
N TRP A 93 5.23 14.57 1.86
CA TRP A 93 6.46 14.77 1.07
C TRP A 93 7.56 13.82 1.52
N ARG A 94 8.02 13.00 0.57
CA ARG A 94 9.23 12.19 0.71
C ARG A 94 10.38 12.84 -0.04
N VAL A 95 11.54 13.00 0.59
CA VAL A 95 12.77 13.44 -0.09
C VAL A 95 13.79 12.31 -0.04
N LYS A 96 14.34 11.92 -1.20
CA LYS A 96 15.49 11.02 -1.32
C LYS A 96 16.60 11.72 -2.08
N ASN A 97 17.86 11.44 -1.73
CA ASN A 97 18.97 11.73 -2.62
C ASN A 97 19.07 10.58 -3.64
N ASP A 98 19.18 10.91 -4.92
CA ASP A 98 19.53 9.92 -5.93
C ASP A 98 21.01 9.48 -5.79
N SER A 99 21.43 8.48 -6.56
CA SER A 99 22.82 7.99 -6.56
C SER A 99 23.85 9.04 -7.00
N ARG A 100 23.41 10.18 -7.55
CA ARG A 100 24.24 11.32 -7.97
C ARG A 100 24.20 12.47 -6.96
N GLY A 101 23.51 12.30 -5.82
CA GLY A 101 23.37 13.31 -4.76
C GLY A 101 22.29 14.36 -4.99
N ASN A 102 21.48 14.26 -6.06
CA ASN A 102 20.38 15.20 -6.29
C ASN A 102 19.18 14.85 -5.42
N LYS A 103 18.55 15.88 -4.84
CA LYS A 103 17.32 15.73 -4.06
C LYS A 103 16.14 15.49 -5.00
N LYS A 104 15.54 14.31 -4.93
CA LYS A 104 14.27 13.97 -5.56
C LYS A 104 13.17 13.98 -4.50
N SER A 105 12.19 14.86 -4.68
CA SER A 105 11.01 14.93 -3.83
C SER A 105 9.83 14.25 -4.49
N THR A 106 9.04 13.49 -3.74
CA THR A 106 7.84 12.81 -4.21
C THR A 106 6.73 13.06 -3.19
N TYR A 107 5.58 13.53 -3.65
CA TYR A 107 4.40 13.77 -2.81
C TYR A 107 3.37 12.68 -3.04
N GLY A 108 2.96 11.99 -1.98
CA GLY A 108 1.92 10.98 -2.06
C GLY A 108 1.88 10.06 -0.84
N PHE A 109 1.49 8.82 -1.08
CA PHE A 109 1.42 7.78 -0.06
C PHE A 109 2.45 6.68 -0.32
N SER A 110 2.70 5.96 0.75
CA SER A 110 3.51 4.77 0.81
C SER A 110 2.62 3.59 1.13
N VAL A 111 2.82 2.49 0.42
CA VAL A 111 2.14 1.23 0.69
C VAL A 111 3.19 0.23 1.13
N HIS A 112 2.99 -0.32 2.32
CA HIS A 112 3.85 -1.35 2.89
C HIS A 112 3.10 -2.67 2.84
N THR A 113 3.71 -3.71 2.31
CA THR A 113 3.06 -5.01 2.09
C THR A 113 3.92 -6.10 2.69
N GLY A 114 3.33 -6.93 3.54
CA GLY A 114 3.92 -8.18 4.03
C GLY A 114 3.40 -9.35 3.20
N VAL A 115 4.31 -10.07 2.56
CA VAL A 115 4.02 -11.22 1.68
C VAL A 115 4.78 -12.47 2.11
N ASP A 116 4.31 -13.65 1.74
CA ASP A 116 5.12 -14.87 1.82
C ASP A 116 5.96 -15.12 0.55
N GLU A 117 6.73 -16.21 0.56
CA GLU A 117 7.60 -16.63 -0.54
C GLU A 117 6.83 -16.99 -1.82
N ASP A 118 5.56 -17.37 -1.68
CA ASP A 118 4.66 -17.69 -2.79
C ASP A 118 3.94 -16.43 -3.34
N GLY A 119 4.12 -15.29 -2.68
CA GLY A 119 3.58 -13.99 -3.08
C GLY A 119 2.18 -13.68 -2.55
N PHE A 120 1.67 -14.44 -1.56
CA PHE A 120 0.41 -14.11 -0.91
C PHE A 120 0.57 -12.92 0.03
N ILE A 121 -0.35 -11.96 -0.07
CA ILE A 121 -0.37 -10.78 0.79
C ILE A 121 -1.04 -11.13 2.11
N HIS A 122 -0.30 -11.05 3.21
CA HIS A 122 -0.84 -11.27 4.55
C HIS A 122 -1.34 -9.98 5.19
N ARG A 123 -0.58 -8.89 5.03
CA ARG A 123 -0.93 -7.58 5.58
C ARG A 123 -0.48 -6.46 4.67
N GLN A 124 -1.22 -5.36 4.75
CA GLN A 124 -0.87 -4.14 4.05
C GLN A 124 -1.18 -2.94 4.93
N SER A 125 -0.29 -1.95 4.93
CA SER A 125 -0.55 -0.64 5.52
C SER A 125 -0.28 0.46 4.50
N VAL A 126 -1.01 1.57 4.63
CA VAL A 126 -0.85 2.74 3.78
C VAL A 126 -0.56 3.93 4.68
N THR A 127 0.54 4.63 4.40
CA THR A 127 0.99 5.77 5.18
C THR A 127 1.26 6.98 4.29
N PRO A 128 1.22 8.20 4.82
CA PRO A 128 1.73 9.37 4.12
C PRO A 128 3.20 9.17 3.71
N GLY A 129 3.60 9.72 2.56
CA GLY A 129 4.94 9.51 1.98
C GLY A 129 6.13 9.91 2.86
N ASN A 130 5.90 10.75 3.87
CA ASN A 130 6.90 11.20 4.83
C ASN A 130 7.07 10.29 6.04
N VAL A 131 6.19 9.29 6.25
CA VAL A 131 6.32 8.33 7.35
C VAL A 131 7.52 7.43 7.10
N HIS A 132 8.31 7.23 8.15
CA HIS A 132 9.52 6.40 8.10
C HIS A 132 9.16 4.91 8.20
N ASP A 133 9.85 4.08 7.41
CA ASP A 133 9.47 2.68 7.16
C ASP A 133 9.50 1.83 8.44
N SER A 134 10.42 2.12 9.35
CA SER A 134 10.52 1.43 10.65
C SER A 134 9.28 1.55 11.55
N GLN A 135 8.45 2.58 11.38
CA GLN A 135 7.21 2.74 12.15
C GLN A 135 6.14 1.72 11.74
N GLU A 136 6.21 1.20 10.52
CA GLU A 136 5.23 0.26 9.98
C GLU A 136 5.64 -1.21 10.17
N ARG A 137 6.87 -1.48 10.62
CA ARG A 137 7.37 -2.84 10.78
C ARG A 137 6.46 -3.66 11.68
N ASP A 138 6.16 -3.16 12.87
CA ASP A 138 5.39 -3.91 13.87
C ASP A 138 3.92 -4.08 13.43
N THR A 139 3.38 -3.12 12.67
CA THR A 139 2.08 -3.25 12.02
C THR A 139 2.06 -4.43 11.04
N LEU A 140 3.17 -4.77 10.40
CA LEU A 140 3.23 -5.81 9.36
C LEU A 140 3.64 -7.19 9.88
N LEU A 141 4.02 -7.30 11.16
CA LEU A 141 4.33 -8.58 11.80
C LEU A 141 3.06 -9.40 12.06
N LEU A 142 3.16 -10.70 11.76
CA LEU A 142 2.09 -11.68 11.98
C LEU A 142 2.24 -12.39 13.34
N GLY A 143 3.44 -12.41 13.91
CA GLY A 143 3.75 -12.94 15.24
C GLY A 143 4.08 -14.44 15.28
N GLY A 144 4.11 -15.11 14.13
CA GLY A 144 4.37 -16.56 14.01
C GLY A 144 5.40 -16.90 12.93
N GLU A 145 6.12 -15.89 12.44
CA GLU A 145 7.10 -16.05 11.38
C GLU A 145 8.38 -16.74 11.86
N SER A 146 8.94 -17.61 11.02
CA SER A 146 10.26 -18.21 11.25
C SER A 146 11.40 -17.28 10.84
N ALA A 147 11.15 -16.42 9.85
CA ALA A 147 12.07 -15.38 9.40
C ALA A 147 11.32 -14.16 8.85
N LEU A 148 11.96 -13.00 8.98
CA LEU A 148 11.49 -11.73 8.43
C LEU A 148 12.57 -11.16 7.50
N TYR A 149 12.20 -10.93 6.24
CA TYR A 149 13.04 -10.23 5.28
C TYR A 149 12.45 -8.85 5.02
N ALA A 150 13.27 -7.80 5.12
CA ALA A 150 12.84 -6.43 4.87
C ALA A 150 14.02 -5.58 4.41
N ASP A 151 13.73 -4.45 3.78
CA ASP A 151 14.75 -3.42 3.50
C ASP A 151 15.37 -2.91 4.82
N ALA A 152 16.63 -2.50 4.78
CA ALA A 152 17.35 -1.94 5.92
C ALA A 152 16.61 -0.77 6.59
N ALA A 153 15.79 -0.01 5.84
CA ALA A 153 14.96 1.07 6.38
C ALA A 153 13.91 0.61 7.42
N TYR A 154 13.53 -0.67 7.43
CA TYR A 154 12.66 -1.25 8.47
C TYR A 154 13.43 -1.68 9.73
N SER A 155 14.76 -1.80 9.64
CA SER A 155 15.63 -2.18 10.76
C SER A 155 16.16 -0.96 11.53
N SER A 156 16.18 0.22 10.93
CA SER A 156 16.68 1.42 11.59
C SER A 156 15.72 1.92 12.68
N GLN A 157 16.23 2.04 13.91
CA GLN A 157 15.56 2.81 14.94
C GLN A 157 15.75 4.29 14.63
N GLN A 158 14.69 4.95 14.19
CA GLN A 158 14.62 6.39 14.22
C GLN A 158 13.47 6.77 15.16
N THR A 159 13.84 7.16 16.38
CA THR A 159 13.01 7.95 17.31
C THR A 159 12.65 9.30 16.71
#